data_AF-A0A3S0C5A5-F1
#
_entry.id   AF-A0A3S0C5A5-F1
#
_cell.length_a   1.000
_cell.length_b   1.000
_cell.length_c   1.000
_cell.angle_alpha   90.00
_cell.angle_beta   90.00
_cell.angle_gamma   90.00
#
_symmetry.space_group_name_H-M   'P 1'
#
loop_
_entity.id
_entity.type
_entity.pdbx_description
1 polymer ?
#
loop_
_entity_poly.entity_id
_entity_poly.type
_entity_poly.pdbx_seq_one_letter_code
_entity_poly.pdbx_strand_id
1 'polypeptide(L)'
;MLHDLLAATGLGLCIALAVHMALPHRARARVDLLLRRIGAWLQAQLDRLTGWRRRQRQTRAAALEAERVIRRARETALREPGDRPAGEWDGNVYRPKSFDKPKKPH
;
A
#
# COMPACT_ATOMS: atom_id res chain seq x y z
N MET A 1 24.03 23.85 27.65
CA MET A 1 23.22 23.75 26.43
C MET A 1 22.34 22.51 26.40
N LEU A 2 22.87 21.28 26.23
CA LEU A 2 22.02 20.07 26.19
C LEU A 2 21.25 19.85 27.51
N HIS A 3 21.92 20.07 28.65
CA HIS A 3 21.32 19.97 29.98
C HIS A 3 20.18 20.99 30.18
N ASP A 4 20.37 22.23 29.73
CA ASP A 4 19.35 23.28 29.81
C ASP A 4 18.15 22.96 28.92
N LEU A 5 18.40 22.38 27.74
CA LEU A 5 17.37 21.90 26.83
C LEU A 5 16.55 20.77 27.45
N LEU A 6 17.22 19.77 28.04
CA LEU A 6 16.60 18.65 28.76
C LEU A 6 15.77 19.15 29.93
N ALA A 7 16.33 20.04 30.75
CA ALA A 7 15.64 20.64 31.89
C ALA A 7 14.39 21.43 31.44
N ALA A 8 14.51 22.25 30.40
CA ALA A 8 13.40 23.02 29.84
C ALA A 8 12.31 22.10 29.28
N THR A 9 12.67 21.05 28.54
CA THR A 9 11.69 20.06 28.05
C THR A 9 11.01 19.30 29.19
N GLY A 10 11.75 18.90 30.22
CA GLY A 10 11.21 18.22 31.39
C GLY A 10 10.22 19.10 32.14
N LEU A 11 10.59 20.36 32.41
CA LEU A 11 9.72 21.34 33.05
C LEU A 11 8.45 21.58 32.23
N GLY A 12 8.58 21.74 30.91
CA GLY A 12 7.45 21.90 30.00
C GLY A 12 6.50 20.70 30.04
N LEU A 13 7.05 19.47 30.08
CA LEU A 13 6.26 18.25 30.19
C LEU A 13 5.48 18.19 31.51
N CYS A 14 6.12 18.55 32.63
CA CYS A 14 5.49 18.61 33.95
C CYS A 14 4.33 19.61 33.98
N ILE A 15 4.53 20.81 33.44
CA ILE A 15 3.48 21.83 33.35
C ILE A 15 2.33 21.35 32.47
N ALA A 16 2.63 20.74 31.31
CA ALA A 16 1.61 20.20 30.43
C ALA A 16 0.77 19.11 31.12
N LEU A 17 1.41 18.23 31.91
CA LEU A 17 0.71 17.22 32.70
C LEU A 17 -0.19 17.85 33.76
N ALA A 18 0.33 18.84 34.51
CA ALA A 18 -0.43 19.54 35.54
C ALA A 18 -1.67 20.25 34.96
N VAL A 19 -1.51 20.93 33.82
CA VAL A 19 -2.62 21.54 33.08
C VAL A 19 -3.61 20.47 32.64
N HIS A 20 -3.16 19.36 32.06
CA HIS A 20 -4.03 18.27 31.63
C HIS A 20 -4.82 17.65 32.80
N MET A 21 -4.24 17.55 34.00
CA MET A 21 -4.95 17.07 35.19
C MET A 21 -5.99 18.07 35.69
N ALA A 22 -5.71 19.38 35.59
CA ALA A 22 -6.63 20.45 35.96
C ALA A 22 -7.76 20.67 34.94
N LEU A 23 -7.67 20.08 33.74
CA LEU A 23 -8.67 20.26 32.70
C LEU A 23 -9.98 19.49 33.01
N PRO A 24 -11.15 20.16 32.88
CA PRO A 24 -12.44 19.48 33.00
C PRO A 24 -12.63 18.48 31.85
N HIS A 25 -13.42 17.42 32.07
CA HIS A 25 -13.59 16.30 31.14
C HIS A 25 -13.90 16.70 29.69
N ARG A 26 -14.66 17.78 29.48
CA ARG A 26 -14.99 18.27 28.13
C ARG A 26 -13.78 18.82 27.37
N ALA A 27 -12.87 19.49 28.07
CA ALA A 27 -11.64 20.00 27.48
C ALA A 27 -10.64 18.86 27.24
N ARG A 28 -10.59 17.88 28.17
CA ARG A 28 -9.76 16.68 28.08
C ARG A 28 -10.05 15.86 26.83
N ALA A 29 -11.32 15.62 26.54
CA ALA A 29 -11.73 14.90 25.33
C ALA A 29 -11.29 15.59 24.02
N ARG A 30 -11.30 16.93 23.98
CA ARG A 30 -10.84 17.71 22.81
C ARG A 30 -9.33 17.61 22.64
N VAL A 31 -8.59 17.72 23.74
CA VAL A 31 -7.13 17.57 23.77
C VAL A 31 -6.74 16.16 23.32
N ASP A 32 -7.39 15.13 23.84
CA ASP A 32 -7.13 13.74 23.47
C ASP A 32 -7.40 13.47 21.99
N LEU A 33 -8.49 14.02 21.44
CA LEU A 33 -8.79 13.95 20.01
C LEU A 33 -7.70 14.61 19.16
N LEU A 34 -7.20 15.77 19.59
CA LEU A 34 -6.13 16.48 18.90
C LEU A 34 -4.82 15.68 18.95
N LEU A 35 -4.47 15.15 20.13
CA LEU A 35 -3.29 14.29 20.32
C LEU A 35 -3.37 13.04 19.44
N ARG A 36 -4.52 12.37 19.38
CA ARG A 36 -4.72 11.22 18.49
C ARG A 36 -4.55 11.59 17.03
N ARG A 37 -5.06 12.75 16.61
CA ARG A 37 -4.93 13.23 15.21
C ARG A 37 -3.49 13.57 14.86
N ILE A 38 -2.78 14.26 15.75
CA ILE A 38 -1.36 14.58 15.57
C ILE A 38 -0.52 13.30 15.56
N GLY A 39 -0.79 12.39 16.50
CA GLY A 39 -0.14 11.07 16.57
C GLY A 39 -0.32 10.29 15.27
N ALA A 40 -1.56 10.19 14.76
CA ALA A 40 -1.85 9.51 13.50
C ALA A 40 -1.15 10.18 12.30
N TRP A 41 -1.11 11.53 12.27
CA TRP A 41 -0.39 12.25 11.24
C TRP A 41 1.12 11.99 11.30
N LEU A 42 1.71 12.03 12.50
CA LEU A 42 3.13 11.77 12.72
C LEU A 42 3.49 10.33 12.33
N GLN A 43 2.64 9.38 12.69
CA GLN A 43 2.79 7.97 12.34
C GLN A 43 2.72 7.78 10.82
N ALA A 44 1.81 8.48 10.13
CA ALA A 44 1.76 8.49 8.68
C ALA A 44 3.00 9.13 8.04
N GLN A 45 3.60 10.17 8.64
CA GLN A 45 4.87 10.72 8.16
C GLN A 45 6.03 9.75 8.37
N LEU A 46 6.09 9.11 9.55
CA LEU A 46 7.08 8.08 9.85
C LEU A 46 6.91 6.89 8.91
N ASP A 47 5.69 6.46 8.61
CA ASP A 47 5.41 5.41 7.63
C ASP A 47 5.74 5.86 6.20
N ARG A 48 5.67 7.15 5.85
CA ARG A 48 6.16 7.62 4.55
C ARG A 48 7.69 7.52 4.46
N LEU A 49 8.38 7.99 5.50
CA LEU A 49 9.83 8.04 5.58
C LEU A 49 10.45 6.63 5.72
N THR A 50 9.90 5.80 6.60
CA THR A 50 10.39 4.45 6.89
C THR A 50 9.70 3.37 6.04
N GLY A 51 8.53 3.66 5.48
CA GLY A 51 7.77 2.70 4.67
C GLY A 51 8.37 2.43 3.31
N TRP A 52 9.47 3.06 2.90
CA TRP A 52 10.29 2.51 1.81
C TRP A 52 10.82 1.13 2.17
N ARG A 53 11.32 0.91 3.41
CA ARG A 53 11.75 -0.41 3.89
C ARG A 53 10.59 -1.41 3.99
N ARG A 54 9.41 -0.95 4.41
CA ARG A 54 8.21 -1.81 4.55
C ARG A 54 7.62 -2.18 3.18
N ARG A 55 7.54 -1.21 2.26
CA ARG A 55 7.15 -1.43 0.86
C ARG A 55 8.14 -2.33 0.13
N GLN A 56 9.44 -2.24 0.41
CA GLN A 56 10.45 -3.12 -0.19
C GLN A 56 10.31 -4.59 0.24
N ARG A 57 9.82 -4.87 1.45
CA ARG A 57 9.51 -6.25 1.90
C ARG A 57 8.20 -6.77 1.28
N GLN A 58 7.16 -5.94 1.22
CA GLN A 58 5.88 -6.32 0.62
C GLN A 58 5.96 -6.49 -0.91
N THR A 59 6.72 -5.64 -1.60
CA THR A 59 6.97 -5.78 -3.05
C THR A 59 7.75 -7.04 -3.38
N ARG A 60 8.69 -7.47 -2.53
CA ARG A 60 9.36 -8.77 -2.69
C ARG A 60 8.40 -9.95 -2.58
N ALA A 61 7.48 -9.93 -1.62
CA ALA A 61 6.46 -10.97 -1.48
C ALA A 61 5.52 -10.98 -2.71
N ALA A 62 5.05 -9.82 -3.14
CA ALA A 62 4.20 -9.67 -4.33
C ALA A 62 4.92 -10.07 -5.62
N ALA A 63 6.22 -9.77 -5.75
CA ALA A 63 7.03 -10.17 -6.89
C ALA A 63 7.19 -11.70 -7.00
N LEU A 64 7.40 -12.38 -5.87
CA LEU A 64 7.47 -13.85 -5.84
C LEU A 64 6.14 -14.51 -6.20
N GLU A 65 5.02 -13.91 -5.79
CA GLU A 65 3.69 -14.38 -6.18
C GLU A 65 3.42 -14.17 -7.68
N ALA A 66 3.80 -13.00 -8.22
CA ALA A 66 3.71 -12.72 -9.66
C ALA A 66 4.55 -13.68 -10.50
N GLU A 67 5.79 -13.96 -10.09
CA GLU A 67 6.66 -14.93 -10.78
C GLU A 67 6.06 -16.34 -10.79
N ARG A 68 5.39 -16.77 -9.72
CA ARG A 68 4.70 -18.07 -9.67
C ARG A 68 3.55 -18.15 -10.66
N VAL A 69 2.76 -17.08 -10.80
CA VAL A 69 1.65 -17.03 -11.77
C VAL A 69 2.19 -17.04 -13.21
N ILE A 70 3.22 -16.23 -13.49
CA ILE A 70 3.86 -16.18 -14.81
C ILE A 70 4.47 -17.53 -15.18
N ARG A 71 5.13 -18.19 -14.23
CA ARG A 71 5.71 -19.53 -14.44
C ARG A 71 4.64 -20.57 -14.72
N ARG A 72 3.56 -20.59 -13.93
CA ARG A 72 2.42 -21.48 -14.17
C ARG A 72 1.80 -21.24 -15.55
N ALA A 73 1.56 -19.99 -15.93
CA ALA A 73 1.03 -19.65 -17.24
C ALA A 73 1.95 -20.10 -18.39
N ARG A 74 3.27 -19.95 -18.24
CA ARG A 74 4.26 -20.46 -19.20
C ARG A 74 4.24 -21.99 -19.27
N GLU A 75 4.22 -22.68 -18.14
CA GLU A 75 4.18 -24.14 -18.09
C GLU A 75 2.90 -24.69 -18.72
N THR A 76 1.74 -24.06 -18.48
CA THR A 76 0.48 -24.42 -19.14
C THR A 76 0.53 -24.16 -20.64
N ALA A 77 1.08 -23.02 -21.09
CA ALA A 77 1.24 -22.68 -22.50
C ALA A 77 2.25 -23.56 -23.26
N LEU A 78 3.16 -24.24 -22.55
CA LEU A 78 4.07 -25.24 -23.09
C LEU A 78 3.48 -26.65 -23.09
N ARG A 79 2.54 -26.96 -22.18
CA ARG A 79 1.94 -28.30 -22.00
C ARG A 79 0.73 -28.56 -22.91
N GLU A 80 0.03 -27.51 -23.34
CA GLU A 80 -1.00 -27.59 -24.37
C GLU A 80 -0.53 -26.91 -25.67
N PRO A 81 -0.05 -27.68 -26.67
CA PRO A 81 0.31 -27.13 -27.98
C PRO A 81 -0.91 -26.67 -28.79
N GLY A 82 -2.13 -26.95 -28.32
CA GLY A 82 -3.39 -26.80 -29.07
C GLY A 82 -4.25 -25.57 -28.73
N ASP A 83 -4.02 -24.90 -27.60
CA ASP A 83 -4.88 -23.80 -27.13
C ASP A 83 -4.21 -22.42 -27.24
N ARG A 84 -3.28 -22.27 -28.18
CA ARG A 84 -2.93 -20.93 -28.68
C ARG A 84 -4.10 -20.50 -29.56
N PRO A 85 -4.80 -19.40 -29.30
CA PRO A 85 -5.76 -18.87 -30.24
C PRO A 85 -5.00 -18.59 -31.53
N ALA A 86 -5.18 -19.49 -32.51
CA ALA A 86 -4.60 -19.35 -33.83
C ALA A 86 -5.22 -18.09 -34.43
N GLY A 87 -4.51 -16.98 -34.32
CA GLY A 87 -4.90 -15.69 -34.85
C GLY A 87 -3.83 -15.26 -35.85
N GLU A 88 -4.28 -14.64 -36.92
CA GLU A 88 -3.40 -14.11 -37.94
C GLU A 88 -3.10 -12.66 -37.59
N TRP A 89 -1.82 -12.30 -37.65
CA TRP A 89 -1.39 -10.92 -37.47
C TRP A 89 -1.43 -10.24 -38.84
N ASP A 90 -2.34 -9.29 -39.00
CA ASP A 90 -2.43 -8.44 -40.18
C ASP A 90 -1.91 -7.05 -39.82
N GLY A 91 -0.64 -6.78 -40.17
CA GLY A 91 0.03 -5.53 -39.83
C GLY A 91 0.10 -5.29 -38.31
N ASN A 92 -0.64 -4.30 -37.81
CA ASN A 92 -0.67 -3.94 -36.38
C ASN A 92 -1.93 -4.43 -35.64
N VAL A 93 -2.75 -5.26 -36.30
CA VAL A 93 -4.04 -5.71 -35.79
C VAL A 93 -4.04 -7.23 -35.66
N TYR A 94 -4.30 -7.72 -34.44
CA TYR A 94 -4.47 -9.14 -34.18
C TYR A 94 -5.91 -9.58 -34.50
N ARG A 95 -6.10 -10.49 -35.46
CA ARG A 95 -7.40 -11.10 -35.77
C ARG A 95 -7.47 -12.54 -35.24
N PRO A 96 -8.24 -12.80 -34.16
CA PRO A 96 -8.48 -14.17 -33.70
C PRO A 96 -9.45 -14.91 -34.65
N LYS A 97 -9.09 -16.13 -35.09
CA LYS A 97 -9.92 -16.96 -36.00
C LYS A 97 -11.28 -17.38 -35.44
N SER A 98 -11.54 -17.16 -34.15
CA SER A 98 -12.83 -17.46 -33.51
C SER A 98 -13.98 -16.56 -33.96
N PHE A 99 -13.67 -15.42 -34.61
CA PHE A 99 -14.66 -14.47 -35.12
C PHE A 99 -15.20 -14.83 -36.53
N ASP A 100 -14.51 -15.67 -37.30
CA ASP A 100 -14.94 -16.11 -38.65
C ASP A 100 -15.94 -17.28 -38.62
N LYS A 101 -16.81 -17.35 -37.60
CA LYS A 101 -17.91 -18.33 -37.60
C LYS A 101 -19.02 -17.80 -38.53
N PRO A 102 -19.42 -18.54 -39.58
CA PRO A 102 -20.53 -18.14 -40.43
C PRO A 102 -21.79 -18.04 -39.58
N LYS A 103 -22.44 -16.88 -39.64
CA LYS A 103 -23.69 -16.58 -38.95
C LYS A 103 -24.74 -17.61 -39.39
N LYS A 104 -25.33 -18.33 -38.43
CA LYS A 104 -26.38 -19.33 -38.73
C LYS A 104 -27.51 -18.66 -39.53
N PRO A 105 -27.98 -19.25 -40.64
CA PRO A 105 -29.16 -18.75 -41.33
C PRO A 105 -30.38 -19.00 -40.43
N HIS A 106 -31.22 -17.98 -40.35
CA HIS A 106 -32.50 -17.94 -39.64
C HIS A 106 -33.57 -18.65 -40.47
#